data_AF-A0A4S2HG42-F1
#
_entry.id   AF-A0A4S2HG42-F1
#
_cell.length_a   1.000
_cell.length_b   1.000
_cell.length_c   1.000
_cell.angle_alpha   90.00
_cell.angle_beta   90.00
_cell.angle_gamma   90.00
#
_symmetry.space_group_name_H-M   'P 1'
#
loop_
_entity.id
_entity.type
_entity.pdbx_description
1 polymer ?
#
loop_
_entity_poly.entity_id
_entity_poly.type
_entity_poly.pdbx_seq_one_letter_code
_entity_poly.pdbx_strand_id
1 'polypeptide(L)'
;MALFPVLSLLAAAVQAPAEAGQCVPLALTADYRPAVTVEIEGFGPARFLIDTGASNTALARSVVEALNAQDVTAREVITLTELFATGTVDVSLSVFPGEAREVEAVIVESDLEESSTILGLLGADFFSGDTIDMDFSRGALCITDALTAPRDGTRHELSRVLIANASLYHFNRPVRVLVDTGATRSVANSRLAELYASVRQSGWPVSLGGVASRIDRTDDYARLNQFEMGGTCVRRLLLPVADVYVFEAMGWQDEPAMIMGMDLLQFTDFVIDYDSGDFQITGRDALAC
;
A
#
# COMPACT_ATOMS: atom_id res chain seq x y z
N MET A 1 -16.08 75.46 -2.21
CA MET A 1 -16.77 74.17 -2.35
C MET A 1 -15.76 73.19 -2.93
N ALA A 2 -15.07 72.41 -2.10
CA ALA A 2 -14.05 71.46 -2.54
C ALA A 2 -14.34 70.11 -1.89
N LEU A 3 -14.67 69.12 -2.72
CA LEU A 3 -14.93 67.73 -2.35
C LEU A 3 -13.61 67.03 -1.98
N PHE A 4 -13.58 66.35 -0.84
CA PHE A 4 -12.59 65.30 -0.54
C PHE A 4 -13.17 63.95 -0.97
N PRO A 5 -12.40 63.06 -1.62
CA PRO A 5 -12.86 61.71 -1.91
C PRO A 5 -12.73 60.84 -0.66
N VAL A 6 -13.78 60.08 -0.36
CA VAL A 6 -13.77 59.02 0.64
C VAL A 6 -13.04 57.82 0.04
N LEU A 7 -11.89 57.46 0.60
CA LEU A 7 -11.14 56.27 0.24
C LEU A 7 -11.75 55.08 1.01
N SER A 8 -12.54 54.25 0.32
CA SER A 8 -12.98 52.97 0.87
C SER A 8 -11.79 52.00 0.95
N LEU A 9 -11.38 51.67 2.17
CA LEU A 9 -10.54 50.48 2.40
C LEU A 9 -11.39 49.23 2.16
N LEU A 10 -11.10 48.50 1.08
CA LEU A 10 -11.48 47.09 1.01
C LEU A 10 -10.57 46.31 1.98
N ALA A 11 -11.14 45.83 3.07
CA ALA A 11 -10.52 44.80 3.89
C ALA A 11 -10.53 43.50 3.08
N ALA A 12 -9.36 43.08 2.58
CA ALA A 12 -9.17 41.74 2.07
C ALA A 12 -9.30 40.79 3.26
N ALA A 13 -10.36 39.99 3.29
CA ALA A 13 -10.47 38.87 4.21
C ALA A 13 -9.34 37.89 3.86
N VAL A 14 -8.32 37.83 4.71
CA VAL A 14 -7.33 36.75 4.68
C VAL A 14 -8.10 35.49 5.07
N GLN A 15 -8.44 34.66 4.08
CA GLN A 15 -8.88 33.30 4.34
C GLN A 15 -7.70 32.58 4.98
N ALA A 16 -7.88 32.17 6.24
CA ALA A 16 -6.96 31.26 6.88
C ALA A 16 -6.84 29.99 6.02
N PRO A 17 -5.64 29.44 5.82
CA PRO A 17 -5.52 28.14 5.17
C PRO A 17 -6.31 27.12 5.98
N ALA A 18 -7.04 26.23 5.30
CA ALA A 18 -7.52 25.00 5.90
C ALA A 18 -6.32 24.34 6.62
N GLU A 19 -6.53 23.83 7.83
CA GLU A 19 -5.46 23.15 8.58
C GLU A 19 -4.84 22.10 7.66
N ALA A 20 -3.55 22.27 7.35
CA ALA A 20 -2.84 21.29 6.57
C ALA A 20 -2.78 20.02 7.42
N GLY A 21 -3.36 18.93 6.91
CA GLY A 21 -3.31 17.62 7.57
C GLY A 21 -1.88 17.26 8.00
N GLN A 22 -1.77 16.44 9.04
CA GLN A 22 -0.48 16.08 9.59
C GLN A 22 0.28 15.19 8.59
N CYS A 23 1.33 15.76 7.99
CA CYS A 23 2.11 15.10 6.95
C CYS A 23 3.54 14.80 7.40
N VAL A 24 4.07 13.66 6.97
CA VAL A 24 5.47 13.26 7.15
C VAL A 24 6.10 12.85 5.82
N PRO A 25 7.44 12.89 5.69
CA PRO A 25 8.11 12.42 4.49
C PRO A 25 7.86 10.93 4.24
N LEU A 26 7.43 10.62 3.02
CA LEU A 26 7.31 9.27 2.48
C LEU A 26 8.46 9.02 1.50
N ALA A 27 9.31 8.05 1.80
CA ALA A 27 10.41 7.65 0.94
C ALA A 27 10.07 6.34 0.21
N LEU A 28 10.64 6.15 -0.98
CA LEU A 28 10.66 4.85 -1.64
C LEU A 28 12.02 4.18 -1.38
N THR A 29 12.02 2.88 -1.10
CA THR A 29 13.23 2.05 -1.06
C THR A 29 13.81 1.84 -2.48
N ALA A 30 14.98 1.22 -2.58
CA ALA A 30 15.61 0.94 -3.88
C ALA A 30 14.77 0.03 -4.78
N ASP A 31 13.91 -0.80 -4.18
CA ASP A 31 12.93 -1.67 -4.82
C ASP A 31 11.52 -1.06 -4.87
N TYR A 32 11.38 0.25 -4.62
CA TYR A 32 10.16 1.05 -4.76
C TYR A 32 9.06 0.79 -3.72
N ARG A 33 9.36 0.17 -2.57
CA ARG A 33 8.38 0.05 -1.48
C ARG A 33 8.32 1.34 -0.66
N PRO A 34 7.13 1.80 -0.25
CA PRO A 34 6.99 2.97 0.59
C PRO A 34 7.54 2.73 1.99
N ALA A 35 8.22 3.74 2.51
CA ALA A 35 8.84 3.70 3.82
C ALA A 35 8.75 5.04 4.52
N VAL A 36 8.55 4.99 5.84
CA VAL A 36 8.50 6.16 6.73
C VAL A 36 9.46 6.00 7.89
N THR A 37 9.78 7.12 8.52
CA THR A 37 10.51 7.14 9.78
C THR A 37 9.55 6.88 10.94
N VAL A 38 9.99 6.03 11.87
CA VAL A 38 9.22 5.62 13.04
C VAL A 38 10.08 5.74 14.29
N GLU A 39 9.50 6.26 15.36
CA GLU A 39 10.01 6.12 16.72
C GLU A 39 9.36 4.91 17.38
N ILE A 40 10.16 4.09 18.05
CA ILE A 40 9.76 2.86 18.74
C ILE A 40 10.05 3.06 20.22
N GLU A 41 9.05 3.02 21.09
CA GLU A 41 9.20 3.31 22.53
C GLU A 41 9.89 4.67 22.81
N GLY A 42 9.67 5.65 21.94
CA GLY A 42 10.34 6.96 21.98
C GLY A 42 11.81 6.95 21.54
N PHE A 43 12.32 5.82 21.05
CA PHE A 43 13.66 5.70 20.45
C PHE A 43 13.58 5.70 18.93
N GLY A 44 14.53 6.37 18.27
CA GLY A 44 14.53 6.46 16.81
C GLY A 44 15.59 7.43 16.28
N PRO A 45 15.58 7.71 14.97
CA PRO A 45 14.61 7.23 13.98
C PRO A 45 14.92 5.81 13.44
N ALA A 46 13.92 4.94 13.42
CA ALA A 46 13.89 3.69 12.65
C ALA A 46 13.20 3.92 11.29
N ARG A 47 13.35 3.00 10.33
CA ARG A 47 12.51 3.02 9.11
C ARG A 47 11.64 1.78 9.03
N PHE A 48 10.38 1.98 8.65
CA PHE A 48 9.41 0.92 8.44
C PHE A 48 8.88 1.01 7.03
N LEU A 49 8.54 -0.14 6.45
CA LEU A 49 7.75 -0.18 5.22
C LEU A 49 6.28 0.08 5.54
N ILE A 50 5.52 0.60 4.56
CA ILE A 50 4.05 0.66 4.63
C ILE A 50 3.51 -0.45 3.74
N ASP A 51 2.71 -1.36 4.29
CA ASP A 51 2.23 -2.55 3.59
C ASP A 51 0.72 -2.72 3.74
N THR A 52 -0.02 -2.41 2.68
CA THR A 52 -1.48 -2.59 2.63
C THR A 52 -1.91 -4.04 2.48
N GLY A 53 -0.99 -4.96 2.17
CA GLY A 53 -1.20 -6.41 2.20
C GLY A 53 -1.11 -6.99 3.61
N ALA A 54 -0.57 -6.24 4.58
CA ALA A 54 -0.43 -6.68 5.96
C ALA A 54 -1.56 -6.18 6.86
N SER A 55 -2.21 -7.13 7.56
CA SER A 55 -3.20 -6.78 8.59
C SER A 55 -2.55 -6.29 9.88
N ASN A 56 -1.37 -6.83 10.19
CA ASN A 56 -0.65 -6.57 11.43
C ASN A 56 0.69 -5.90 11.12
N THR A 57 1.06 -4.99 12.00
CA THR A 57 2.39 -4.41 12.09
C THR A 57 3.37 -5.48 12.56
N ALA A 58 4.58 -5.45 12.04
CA ALA A 58 5.62 -6.40 12.43
C ALA A 58 6.97 -5.74 12.68
N LEU A 59 7.71 -6.34 13.61
CA LEU A 59 9.05 -5.94 14.02
C LEU A 59 10.06 -7.03 13.71
N ALA A 60 11.24 -6.63 13.27
CA ALA A 60 12.38 -7.53 13.22
C ALA A 60 12.71 -8.03 14.64
N ARG A 61 13.03 -9.32 14.76
CA ARG A 61 13.47 -9.92 16.03
C ARG A 61 14.60 -9.14 16.72
N SER A 62 15.54 -8.61 15.94
CA SER A 62 16.65 -7.78 16.45
C SER A 62 16.19 -6.51 17.17
N VAL A 63 15.07 -5.91 16.77
CA VAL A 63 14.46 -4.77 17.47
C VAL A 63 13.93 -5.21 18.83
N VAL A 64 13.20 -6.31 18.86
CA VAL A 64 12.63 -6.87 20.10
C VAL A 64 13.72 -7.23 21.12
N GLU A 65 14.81 -7.82 20.63
CA GLU A 65 16.00 -8.13 21.44
C GLU A 65 16.69 -6.85 21.95
N ALA A 66 16.81 -5.82 21.12
CA ALA A 66 17.41 -4.54 21.51
C ALA A 66 16.57 -3.78 22.55
N LEU A 67 15.23 -3.89 22.48
CA LEU A 67 14.31 -3.35 23.47
C LEU A 67 14.29 -4.16 24.78
N ASN A 68 14.86 -5.37 24.79
CA ASN A 68 14.80 -6.32 25.90
C ASN A 68 13.35 -6.56 26.37
N ALA A 69 12.43 -6.68 25.40
CA ALA A 69 11.01 -6.87 25.65
C ALA A 69 10.78 -8.20 26.38
N GLN A 70 10.09 -8.16 27.51
CA GLN A 70 9.91 -9.34 28.37
C GLN A 70 8.59 -10.08 28.11
N ASP A 71 7.63 -9.41 27.48
CA ASP A 71 6.26 -9.90 27.29
C ASP A 71 6.04 -10.36 25.83
N VAL A 72 6.81 -11.36 25.39
CA VAL A 72 6.59 -11.99 24.08
C VAL A 72 5.54 -13.09 24.20
N THR A 73 4.41 -12.93 23.53
CA THR A 73 3.31 -13.90 23.53
C THR A 73 3.38 -14.79 22.29
N ALA A 74 3.45 -16.11 22.47
CA ALA A 74 3.42 -17.04 21.34
C ALA A 74 2.04 -17.07 20.68
N ARG A 75 1.98 -16.93 19.36
CA ARG A 75 0.75 -16.89 18.56
C ARG A 75 0.97 -17.51 17.18
N GLU A 76 -0.06 -18.16 16.66
CA GLU A 76 -0.10 -18.51 15.23
C GLU A 76 -0.52 -17.27 14.44
N VAL A 77 0.35 -16.83 13.53
CA VAL A 77 0.08 -15.72 12.62
C VAL A 77 -0.18 -16.29 11.23
N ILE A 78 -1.26 -15.80 10.62
CA ILE A 78 -1.64 -16.13 9.25
C ILE A 78 -1.07 -15.03 8.36
N THR A 79 -0.22 -15.39 7.41
CA THR A 79 0.16 -14.50 6.31
C THR A 79 -0.59 -14.87 5.05
N LEU A 80 -0.55 -13.99 4.06
CA LEU A 80 -1.10 -14.25 2.73
C LEU A 80 -0.41 -15.39 1.99
N THR A 81 0.61 -16.04 2.55
CA THR A 81 1.38 -17.12 1.93
C THR A 81 1.53 -18.36 2.81
N GLU A 82 1.44 -18.25 4.14
CA GLU A 82 1.69 -19.35 5.08
C GLU A 82 1.08 -19.10 6.48
N LEU A 83 0.79 -20.19 7.20
CA LEU A 83 0.57 -20.19 8.65
C LEU A 83 1.90 -20.47 9.35
N PHE A 84 2.40 -19.56 10.19
CA PHE A 84 3.56 -19.84 11.02
C PHE A 84 3.37 -19.40 12.46
N ALA A 85 3.95 -20.16 13.38
CA ALA A 85 3.98 -19.81 14.80
C ALA A 85 5.08 -18.77 15.04
N THR A 86 4.72 -17.63 15.59
CA THR A 86 5.66 -16.57 15.97
C THR A 86 5.26 -15.91 17.29
N GLY A 87 6.07 -14.99 17.79
CA GLY A 87 5.73 -14.16 18.94
C GLY A 87 5.01 -12.87 18.51
N THR A 88 4.24 -12.29 19.42
CA THR A 88 3.81 -10.89 19.38
C THR A 88 4.38 -10.12 20.56
N VAL A 89 4.51 -8.80 20.41
CA VAL A 89 4.95 -7.88 21.46
C VAL A 89 4.15 -6.58 21.37
N ASP A 90 3.65 -6.10 22.50
CA ASP A 90 3.04 -4.77 22.57
C ASP A 90 4.14 -3.70 22.49
N VAL A 91 3.96 -2.72 21.62
CA VAL A 91 4.94 -1.66 21.38
C VAL A 91 4.27 -0.33 21.04
N SER A 92 4.85 0.75 21.54
CA SER A 92 4.48 2.12 21.22
C SER A 92 5.23 2.60 19.98
N LEU A 93 4.52 2.93 18.91
CA LEU A 93 5.08 3.45 17.66
C LEU A 93 4.58 4.87 17.37
N SER A 94 5.49 5.73 16.91
CA SER A 94 5.18 7.11 16.51
C SER A 94 5.72 7.38 15.10
N VAL A 95 4.81 7.67 14.17
CA VAL A 95 5.12 8.10 12.79
C VAL A 95 4.92 9.60 12.66
N PHE A 96 3.79 10.08 13.18
CA PHE A 96 3.39 11.47 13.11
C PHE A 96 3.77 12.22 14.39
N PRO A 97 4.30 13.46 14.31
CA PRO A 97 4.78 14.19 15.48
C PRO A 97 3.74 14.33 16.61
N GLY A 98 4.04 13.80 17.79
CA GLY A 98 3.15 13.88 18.95
C GLY A 98 2.03 12.83 18.97
N GLU A 99 2.03 11.88 18.04
CA GLU A 99 1.09 10.76 18.01
C GLU A 99 1.81 9.42 18.18
N ALA A 100 1.77 8.89 19.40
CA ALA A 100 2.20 7.53 19.69
C ALA A 100 1.00 6.59 19.73
N ARG A 101 1.16 5.38 19.19
CA ARG A 101 0.14 4.34 19.11
C ARG A 101 0.68 3.03 19.65
N GLU A 102 -0.09 2.43 20.54
CA GLU A 102 0.17 1.07 21.00
C GLU A 102 -0.34 0.07 19.97
N VAL A 103 0.54 -0.84 19.53
CA VAL A 103 0.20 -1.93 18.60
C VAL A 103 0.73 -3.26 19.12
N GLU A 104 -0.03 -4.33 18.90
CA GLU A 104 0.45 -5.70 19.12
C GLU A 104 1.24 -6.12 17.86
N ALA A 105 2.55 -5.89 17.87
CA ALA A 105 3.40 -6.16 16.72
C ALA A 105 3.80 -7.64 16.63
N VAL A 106 3.70 -8.19 15.42
CA VAL A 106 4.18 -9.54 15.10
C VAL A 106 5.71 -9.54 15.02
N ILE A 107 6.35 -10.56 15.57
CA ILE A 107 7.80 -10.73 15.46
C ILE A 107 8.11 -11.50 14.17
N VAL A 108 9.04 -11.02 13.35
CA VAL A 108 9.49 -11.72 12.14
C VAL A 108 10.96 -12.11 12.23
N GLU A 109 11.27 -13.33 11.75
CA GLU A 109 12.55 -14.03 11.98
C GLU A 109 13.62 -13.75 10.92
N SER A 110 13.27 -13.27 9.72
CA SER A 110 14.23 -13.13 8.60
C SER A 110 14.00 -11.95 7.67
N ASP A 111 15.12 -11.36 7.24
CA ASP A 111 15.43 -10.56 6.03
C ASP A 111 14.67 -9.26 5.74
N LEU A 112 14.33 -8.47 6.76
CA LEU A 112 14.35 -7.00 6.58
C LEU A 112 15.79 -6.46 6.46
N GLU A 113 16.80 -7.32 6.66
CA GLU A 113 18.21 -6.98 6.90
C GLU A 113 19.08 -6.69 5.66
N GLU A 114 18.73 -7.12 4.44
CA GLU A 114 19.61 -6.85 3.28
C GLU A 114 19.73 -5.35 2.95
N SER A 115 18.83 -4.52 3.47
CA SER A 115 19.11 -3.10 3.68
C SER A 115 19.07 -2.82 5.18
N SER A 116 20.22 -2.56 5.80
CA SER A 116 20.45 -2.34 7.24
C SER A 116 19.68 -1.17 7.87
N THR A 117 18.60 -0.71 7.25
CA THR A 117 17.83 0.48 7.64
C THR A 117 16.35 0.20 7.88
N ILE A 118 15.78 -0.92 7.37
CA ILE A 118 14.36 -1.26 7.60
C ILE A 118 14.25 -2.18 8.82
N LEU A 119 13.49 -1.76 9.83
CA LEU A 119 13.38 -2.44 11.12
C LEU A 119 11.99 -3.03 11.39
N GLY A 120 11.02 -2.76 10.52
CA GLY A 120 9.67 -3.31 10.59
C GLY A 120 8.82 -2.97 9.38
N LEU A 121 7.55 -3.38 9.44
CA LEU A 121 6.51 -2.91 8.52
C LEU A 121 5.27 -2.47 9.31
N LEU A 122 4.63 -1.40 8.83
CA LEU A 122 3.36 -0.90 9.32
C LEU A 122 2.23 -1.54 8.51
N GLY A 123 1.37 -2.28 9.20
CA GLY A 123 0.17 -2.89 8.64
C GLY A 123 -1.06 -2.00 8.86
N ALA A 124 -2.23 -2.56 8.52
CA ALA A 124 -3.50 -1.86 8.65
C ALA A 124 -3.91 -1.55 10.10
N ASP A 125 -3.41 -2.30 11.07
CA ASP A 125 -3.66 -2.08 12.50
C ASP A 125 -3.10 -0.73 13.00
N PHE A 126 -1.91 -0.34 12.57
CA PHE A 126 -1.28 0.92 12.98
C PHE A 126 -2.06 2.15 12.51
N PHE A 127 -2.62 2.10 11.31
CA PHE A 127 -3.39 3.21 10.71
C PHE A 127 -4.88 3.18 11.08
N SER A 128 -5.33 2.23 11.92
CA SER A 128 -6.73 2.17 12.35
C SER A 128 -7.19 3.50 12.96
N GLY A 129 -8.36 3.99 12.54
CA GLY A 129 -8.88 5.29 12.96
C GLY A 129 -8.52 6.46 12.05
N ASP A 130 -7.63 6.30 11.06
CA ASP A 130 -7.24 7.38 10.15
C ASP A 130 -7.70 7.18 8.71
N THR A 131 -7.81 8.31 8.01
CA THR A 131 -7.72 8.33 6.55
C THR A 131 -6.33 8.79 6.13
N ILE A 132 -5.59 7.92 5.45
CA ILE A 132 -4.19 8.13 5.06
C ILE A 132 -4.10 8.42 3.57
N ASP A 133 -3.48 9.54 3.23
CA ASP A 133 -3.11 9.93 1.86
C ASP A 133 -1.62 9.66 1.63
N MET A 134 -1.33 8.74 0.70
CA MET A 134 0.00 8.46 0.19
C MET A 134 0.20 9.16 -1.16
N ASP A 135 0.81 10.35 -1.13
CA ASP A 135 1.24 11.06 -2.36
C ASP A 135 2.69 10.67 -2.68
N PHE A 136 2.84 9.63 -3.50
CA PHE A 136 4.15 9.14 -3.95
C PHE A 136 4.91 10.18 -4.80
N SER A 137 4.19 11.04 -5.52
CA SER A 137 4.80 12.06 -6.37
C SER A 137 5.47 13.18 -5.56
N ARG A 138 4.86 13.54 -4.43
CA ARG A 138 5.37 14.54 -3.48
C ARG A 138 6.24 13.93 -2.39
N GLY A 139 6.25 12.60 -2.27
CA GLY A 139 6.94 11.89 -1.19
C GLY A 139 6.37 12.28 0.17
N ALA A 140 5.04 12.27 0.30
CA ALA A 140 4.34 12.64 1.53
C ALA A 140 3.33 11.56 1.95
N LEU A 141 3.29 11.30 3.25
CA LEU A 141 2.24 10.53 3.92
C LEU A 141 1.47 11.50 4.82
N CYS A 142 0.18 11.65 4.62
CA CYS A 142 -0.64 12.61 5.35
C CYS A 142 -1.86 11.95 5.99
N ILE A 143 -2.19 12.35 7.21
CA ILE A 143 -3.53 12.12 7.78
C ILE A 143 -4.48 13.17 7.18
N THR A 144 -5.64 12.71 6.73
CA THR A 144 -6.70 13.54 6.14
C THR A 144 -8.03 13.26 6.84
N ASP A 145 -8.98 14.19 6.74
CA ASP A 145 -10.27 14.07 7.43
C ASP A 145 -11.15 12.95 6.86
N ALA A 146 -11.13 12.79 5.54
CA ALA A 146 -11.98 11.84 4.83
C ALA A 146 -11.55 11.66 3.37
N LEU A 147 -12.03 10.57 2.81
CA LEU A 147 -12.15 10.33 1.37
C LEU A 147 -12.87 11.49 0.65
N THR A 148 -12.27 12.01 -0.43
CA THR A 148 -12.79 13.21 -1.15
C THR A 148 -13.46 12.91 -2.49
N ALA A 149 -13.24 11.71 -3.05
CA ALA A 149 -13.87 11.22 -4.28
C ALA A 149 -14.83 10.02 -4.03
N PRO A 150 -15.45 9.43 -5.05
CA PRO A 150 -16.05 8.10 -4.94
C PRO A 150 -14.98 7.04 -4.65
N ARG A 151 -15.30 6.00 -3.88
CA ARG A 151 -14.40 4.86 -3.65
C ARG A 151 -14.20 4.02 -4.92
N ASP A 152 -12.99 3.51 -5.09
CA ASP A 152 -12.62 2.60 -6.19
C ASP A 152 -12.60 1.14 -5.76
N GLY A 153 -12.44 0.91 -4.47
CA GLY A 153 -12.43 -0.40 -3.87
C GLY A 153 -12.69 -0.34 -2.37
N THR A 154 -12.58 -1.50 -1.75
CA THR A 154 -12.81 -1.69 -0.32
C THR A 154 -11.86 -2.78 0.17
N ARG A 155 -11.68 -2.82 1.48
CA ARG A 155 -11.04 -3.94 2.17
C ARG A 155 -11.90 -5.19 2.08
N HIS A 156 -11.27 -6.33 1.79
CA HIS A 156 -11.91 -7.64 1.85
C HIS A 156 -12.20 -8.03 3.30
N GLU A 157 -13.40 -8.56 3.58
CA GLU A 157 -13.89 -8.75 4.95
C GLU A 157 -13.02 -9.70 5.78
N LEU A 158 -12.57 -10.81 5.19
CA LEU A 158 -11.84 -11.86 5.91
C LEU A 158 -10.33 -11.66 5.90
N SER A 159 -9.76 -11.41 4.72
CA SER A 159 -8.30 -11.29 4.54
C SER A 159 -7.77 -9.89 4.83
N ARG A 160 -8.65 -8.90 4.98
CA ARG A 160 -8.31 -7.50 5.31
C ARG A 160 -7.38 -6.79 4.32
N VAL A 161 -7.09 -7.40 3.17
CA VAL A 161 -6.38 -6.77 2.05
C VAL A 161 -7.31 -5.87 1.24
N LEU A 162 -6.74 -4.91 0.51
CA LEU A 162 -7.51 -3.98 -0.32
C LEU A 162 -7.83 -4.61 -1.68
N ILE A 163 -9.11 -4.56 -2.07
CA ILE A 163 -9.60 -5.16 -3.31
C ILE A 163 -10.42 -4.17 -4.13
N ALA A 164 -10.32 -4.29 -5.45
CA ALA A 164 -11.10 -3.52 -6.41
C ALA A 164 -11.46 -4.37 -7.64
N ASN A 165 -12.22 -3.76 -8.54
CA ASN A 165 -12.43 -4.27 -9.88
C ASN A 165 -11.81 -3.31 -10.89
N ALA A 166 -11.03 -3.85 -11.81
CA ALA A 166 -10.58 -3.14 -12.99
C ALA A 166 -11.40 -3.54 -14.22
N SER A 167 -11.38 -2.69 -15.24
CA SER A 167 -11.91 -2.99 -16.56
C SER A 167 -10.80 -3.07 -17.59
N LEU A 168 -11.04 -3.86 -18.63
CA LEU A 168 -10.18 -3.94 -19.81
C LEU A 168 -11.03 -3.55 -21.02
N TYR A 169 -10.48 -2.71 -21.91
CA TYR A 169 -11.19 -2.29 -23.12
C TYR A 169 -11.65 -3.48 -23.96
N HIS A 170 -12.91 -3.44 -24.42
CA HIS A 170 -13.59 -4.52 -25.16
C HIS A 170 -13.91 -5.79 -24.36
N PHE A 171 -13.80 -5.76 -23.03
CA PHE A 171 -14.12 -6.91 -22.20
C PHE A 171 -15.22 -6.60 -21.18
N ASN A 172 -16.22 -7.48 -21.12
CA ASN A 172 -17.44 -7.29 -20.33
C ASN A 172 -17.36 -7.85 -18.90
N ARG A 173 -16.25 -8.50 -18.53
CA ARG A 173 -16.05 -9.03 -17.18
C ARG A 173 -14.98 -8.19 -16.46
N PRO A 174 -15.23 -7.79 -15.20
CA PRO A 174 -14.22 -7.11 -14.42
C PRO A 174 -13.04 -8.04 -14.13
N VAL A 175 -11.86 -7.45 -14.00
CA VAL A 175 -10.67 -8.11 -13.47
C VAL A 175 -10.63 -7.84 -11.96
N ARG A 176 -10.51 -8.89 -11.15
CA ARG A 176 -10.31 -8.75 -9.70
C ARG A 176 -8.91 -8.19 -9.45
N VAL A 177 -8.81 -7.15 -8.63
CA VAL A 177 -7.52 -6.54 -8.30
C VAL A 177 -7.32 -6.58 -6.79
N LEU A 178 -6.18 -7.09 -6.35
CA LEU A 178 -5.65 -6.89 -5.01
C LEU A 178 -4.64 -5.74 -5.07
N VAL A 179 -4.77 -4.75 -4.20
CA VAL A 179 -3.88 -3.58 -4.13
C VAL A 179 -2.90 -3.75 -2.98
N ASP A 180 -1.61 -3.76 -3.30
CA ASP A 180 -0.54 -4.12 -2.35
C ASP A 180 0.69 -3.22 -2.49
N THR A 181 0.92 -2.35 -1.50
CA THR A 181 2.12 -1.51 -1.43
C THR A 181 3.38 -2.27 -1.01
N GLY A 182 3.23 -3.46 -0.42
CA GLY A 182 4.33 -4.39 -0.12
C GLY A 182 4.84 -5.12 -1.37
N ALA A 183 4.02 -5.23 -2.42
CA ALA A 183 4.41 -5.83 -3.69
C ALA A 183 5.19 -4.84 -4.58
N THR A 184 6.43 -5.18 -4.93
CA THR A 184 7.28 -4.35 -5.82
C THR A 184 6.88 -4.42 -7.30
N ARG A 185 6.11 -5.43 -7.67
CA ARG A 185 5.68 -5.74 -9.04
C ARG A 185 4.24 -6.20 -9.07
N SER A 186 3.53 -5.80 -10.12
CA SER A 186 2.19 -6.29 -10.42
C SER A 186 2.30 -7.67 -11.08
N VAL A 187 1.35 -8.57 -10.79
CA VAL A 187 1.31 -9.93 -11.34
C VAL A 187 -0.10 -10.30 -11.78
N ALA A 188 -0.23 -10.96 -12.93
CA ALA A 188 -1.48 -11.53 -13.40
C ALA A 188 -1.54 -13.02 -13.06
N ASN A 189 -2.73 -13.53 -12.72
CA ASN A 189 -2.93 -14.98 -12.69
C ASN A 189 -3.01 -15.56 -14.10
N SER A 190 -2.84 -16.87 -14.22
CA SER A 190 -2.92 -17.58 -15.51
C SER A 190 -4.26 -17.37 -16.20
N ARG A 191 -5.35 -17.31 -15.42
CA ARG A 191 -6.71 -17.10 -15.94
C ARG A 191 -6.91 -15.77 -16.66
N LEU A 192 -6.41 -14.68 -16.10
CA LEU A 192 -6.40 -13.35 -16.73
C LEU A 192 -5.60 -13.39 -18.03
N ALA A 193 -4.43 -14.02 -18.02
CA ALA A 193 -3.58 -14.17 -19.19
C ALA A 193 -4.25 -15.00 -20.30
N GLU A 194 -4.91 -16.11 -19.96
CA GLU A 194 -5.63 -16.97 -20.92
C GLU A 194 -6.79 -16.26 -21.60
N LEU A 195 -7.57 -15.50 -20.83
CA LEU A 195 -8.80 -14.88 -21.34
C LEU A 195 -8.52 -13.58 -22.11
N TYR A 196 -7.51 -12.81 -21.69
CA TYR A 196 -7.41 -11.40 -22.06
C TYR A 196 -6.02 -10.93 -22.52
N ALA A 197 -5.00 -11.79 -22.50
CA ALA A 197 -3.69 -11.40 -23.04
C ALA A 197 -3.78 -11.21 -24.56
N SER A 198 -3.44 -10.00 -25.01
CA SER A 198 -3.30 -9.73 -26.45
C SER A 198 -2.08 -10.45 -27.06
N VAL A 199 -1.07 -10.69 -26.23
CA VAL A 199 0.15 -11.44 -26.52
C VAL A 199 0.59 -12.13 -25.23
N ARG A 200 0.96 -13.40 -25.34
CA ARG A 200 1.80 -14.10 -24.35
C ARG A 200 3.21 -14.20 -24.90
N GLN A 201 4.20 -13.90 -24.07
CA GLN A 201 5.59 -13.92 -24.47
C GLN A 201 6.48 -14.36 -23.32
N SER A 202 7.55 -15.10 -23.65
CA SER A 202 8.64 -15.31 -22.72
C SER A 202 9.45 -14.01 -22.56
N GLY A 203 9.82 -13.70 -21.33
CA GLY A 203 10.61 -12.53 -20.96
C GLY A 203 11.75 -12.91 -20.03
N TRP A 204 12.26 -11.91 -19.30
CA TRP A 204 13.27 -12.17 -18.28
C TRP A 204 12.63 -12.83 -17.06
N PRO A 205 13.20 -13.90 -16.51
CA PRO A 205 12.69 -14.52 -15.30
C PRO A 205 12.63 -13.49 -14.17
N VAL A 206 11.46 -13.35 -13.55
CA VAL A 206 11.26 -12.58 -12.33
C VAL A 206 10.99 -13.52 -11.17
N SER A 207 11.51 -13.14 -10.00
CA SER A 207 11.24 -13.81 -8.73
C SER A 207 10.20 -12.98 -7.99
N LEU A 208 9.08 -13.61 -7.65
CA LEU A 208 8.00 -13.06 -6.84
C LEU A 208 8.16 -13.66 -5.45
N GLY A 209 8.66 -12.85 -4.50
CA GLY A 209 8.87 -13.27 -3.12
C GLY A 209 8.04 -12.42 -2.17
N GLY A 210 7.54 -13.04 -1.10
CA GLY A 210 6.96 -12.35 0.05
C GLY A 210 7.87 -12.49 1.28
N VAL A 211 7.37 -12.06 2.44
CA VAL A 211 8.05 -12.22 3.74
C VAL A 211 8.26 -13.71 4.09
N ALA A 212 7.39 -14.60 3.59
CA ALA A 212 7.60 -16.04 3.68
C ALA A 212 8.42 -16.54 2.47
N SER A 213 9.34 -17.46 2.71
CA SER A 213 10.41 -17.93 1.82
C SER A 213 9.98 -18.59 0.49
N ARG A 214 8.70 -18.53 0.10
CA ARG A 214 8.22 -19.03 -1.20
C ARG A 214 8.51 -17.99 -2.27
N ILE A 215 9.46 -18.32 -3.14
CA ILE A 215 9.81 -17.53 -4.31
C ILE A 215 9.21 -18.22 -5.53
N ASP A 216 8.12 -17.67 -6.06
CA ASP A 216 7.58 -18.10 -7.34
C ASP A 216 8.40 -17.45 -8.46
N ARG A 217 8.86 -18.22 -9.45
CA ARG A 217 9.63 -17.71 -10.59
C ARG A 217 8.84 -17.89 -11.87
N THR A 218 8.75 -16.83 -12.66
CA THR A 218 8.08 -16.88 -13.97
C THR A 218 8.86 -16.09 -15.00
N ASP A 219 8.91 -16.61 -16.22
CA ASP A 219 9.35 -15.92 -17.41
C ASP A 219 8.20 -15.69 -18.39
N ASP A 220 6.96 -16.03 -18.04
CA ASP A 220 5.78 -15.80 -18.88
C ASP A 220 5.17 -14.43 -18.58
N TYR A 221 4.81 -13.71 -19.63
CA TYR A 221 4.23 -12.38 -19.55
C TYR A 221 2.97 -12.26 -20.39
N ALA A 222 1.96 -11.62 -19.80
CA ALA A 222 0.72 -11.24 -20.46
C ALA A 222 0.71 -9.74 -20.77
N ARG A 223 0.39 -9.39 -22.02
CA ARG A 223 0.15 -8.01 -22.40
C ARG A 223 -1.34 -7.69 -22.46
N LEU A 224 -1.82 -6.88 -21.52
CA LEU A 224 -3.17 -6.34 -21.46
C LEU A 224 -3.24 -4.98 -22.17
N ASN A 225 -4.34 -4.70 -22.85
CA ASN A 225 -4.57 -3.43 -23.52
C ASN A 225 -5.62 -2.63 -22.77
N GLN A 226 -5.33 -1.35 -22.54
CA GLN A 226 -6.23 -0.38 -21.92
C GLN A 226 -6.88 -0.94 -20.65
N PHE A 227 -6.02 -1.12 -19.64
CA PHE A 227 -6.42 -1.44 -18.28
C PHE A 227 -6.87 -0.17 -17.57
N GLU A 228 -8.04 -0.19 -16.94
CA GLU A 228 -8.63 0.96 -16.26
C GLU A 228 -9.12 0.59 -14.85
N MET A 229 -8.70 1.35 -13.83
CA MET A 229 -9.12 1.19 -12.43
C MET A 229 -8.89 2.50 -11.68
N GLY A 230 -9.85 3.01 -10.91
CA GLY A 230 -9.66 4.20 -10.07
C GLY A 230 -8.90 5.35 -10.72
N GLY A 231 -9.46 5.89 -11.79
CA GLY A 231 -8.85 6.98 -12.58
C GLY A 231 -7.52 6.64 -13.27
N THR A 232 -6.96 5.45 -13.05
CA THR A 232 -5.73 4.94 -13.66
C THR A 232 -6.06 4.24 -14.96
N CYS A 233 -5.28 4.52 -15.99
CA CYS A 233 -5.43 3.99 -17.34
C CYS A 233 -4.07 3.63 -17.93
N VAL A 234 -3.83 2.33 -18.16
CA VAL A 234 -2.61 1.81 -18.76
C VAL A 234 -2.92 1.29 -20.16
N ARG A 235 -2.49 2.01 -21.19
CA ARG A 235 -2.77 1.63 -22.60
C ARG A 235 -2.19 0.26 -22.96
N ARG A 236 -0.99 -0.06 -22.47
CA ARG A 236 -0.28 -1.32 -22.72
C ARG A 236 0.41 -1.76 -21.44
N LEU A 237 -0.22 -2.68 -20.72
CA LEU A 237 0.26 -3.21 -19.46
C LEU A 237 0.88 -4.59 -19.70
N LEU A 238 2.16 -4.74 -19.40
CA LEU A 238 2.88 -6.02 -19.48
C LEU A 238 3.09 -6.56 -18.07
N LEU A 239 2.50 -7.72 -17.77
CA LEU A 239 2.54 -8.32 -16.44
C LEU A 239 3.21 -9.70 -16.50
N PRO A 240 4.10 -10.04 -15.55
CA PRO A 240 4.44 -11.44 -15.33
C PRO A 240 3.17 -12.24 -14.97
N VAL A 241 3.16 -13.51 -15.36
CA VAL A 241 2.06 -14.44 -15.10
C VAL A 241 2.50 -15.47 -14.10
N ALA A 242 1.83 -15.54 -12.94
CA ALA A 242 2.07 -16.55 -11.93
C ALA A 242 0.83 -16.79 -11.07
N ASP A 243 0.56 -18.05 -10.74
CA ASP A 243 -0.51 -18.45 -9.83
C ASP A 243 0.02 -18.49 -8.40
N VAL A 244 0.20 -17.30 -7.83
CA VAL A 244 0.62 -17.12 -6.44
C VAL A 244 -0.49 -17.54 -5.47
N TYR A 245 -0.12 -18.00 -4.28
CA TYR A 245 -1.06 -18.59 -3.30
C TYR A 245 -2.23 -17.67 -2.92
N VAL A 246 -2.02 -16.35 -2.88
CA VAL A 246 -3.10 -15.41 -2.53
C VAL A 246 -4.29 -15.48 -3.50
N PHE A 247 -4.09 -15.86 -4.77
CA PHE A 247 -5.21 -16.05 -5.69
C PHE A 247 -6.08 -17.25 -5.29
N GLU A 248 -5.47 -18.35 -4.84
CA GLU A 248 -6.21 -19.51 -4.32
C GLU A 248 -6.91 -19.18 -3.00
N ALA A 249 -6.19 -18.51 -2.08
CA ALA A 249 -6.74 -18.11 -0.78
C ALA A 249 -7.96 -17.17 -0.91
N MET A 250 -7.97 -16.34 -1.95
CA MET A 250 -9.09 -15.43 -2.27
C MET A 250 -10.20 -16.10 -3.11
N GLY A 251 -10.01 -17.36 -3.54
CA GLY A 251 -10.95 -18.05 -4.44
C GLY A 251 -10.96 -17.48 -5.87
N TRP A 252 -9.87 -16.86 -6.30
CA TRP A 252 -9.72 -16.16 -7.58
C TRP A 252 -8.92 -16.96 -8.61
N GLN A 253 -8.54 -18.21 -8.34
CA GLN A 253 -7.77 -19.05 -9.26
C GLN A 253 -8.48 -19.28 -10.61
N ASP A 254 -9.82 -19.31 -10.62
CA ASP A 254 -10.64 -19.52 -11.82
C ASP A 254 -11.25 -18.21 -12.38
N GLU A 255 -10.97 -17.08 -11.74
CA GLU A 255 -11.43 -15.75 -12.11
C GLU A 255 -10.26 -14.94 -12.70
N PRO A 256 -10.49 -13.99 -13.62
CA PRO A 256 -9.43 -13.10 -14.07
C PRO A 256 -9.00 -12.18 -12.92
N ALA A 257 -7.77 -12.34 -12.45
CA ALA A 257 -7.28 -11.61 -11.29
C ALA A 257 -5.82 -11.13 -11.45
N MET A 258 -5.50 -10.07 -10.73
CA MET A 258 -4.13 -9.56 -10.61
C MET A 258 -3.86 -8.96 -9.23
N ILE A 259 -2.57 -8.88 -8.89
CA ILE A 259 -2.06 -7.99 -7.85
C ILE A 259 -1.54 -6.73 -8.54
N MET A 260 -1.98 -5.57 -8.09
CA MET A 260 -1.42 -4.28 -8.45
C MET A 260 -0.41 -3.86 -7.38
N GLY A 261 0.86 -3.81 -7.77
CA GLY A 261 1.98 -3.43 -6.92
C GLY A 261 2.53 -2.03 -7.21
N MET A 262 3.66 -1.72 -6.58
CA MET A 262 4.31 -0.42 -6.63
C MET A 262 4.83 -0.01 -8.01
N ASP A 263 5.01 -0.93 -8.96
CA ASP A 263 5.31 -0.61 -10.35
C ASP A 263 4.17 0.14 -11.07
N LEU A 264 2.95 0.08 -10.53
CA LEU A 264 1.80 0.91 -10.96
C LEU A 264 1.41 1.94 -9.89
N LEU A 265 1.31 1.54 -8.62
CA LEU A 265 0.80 2.40 -7.54
C LEU A 265 1.63 3.67 -7.33
N GLN A 266 2.95 3.63 -7.56
CA GLN A 266 3.82 4.81 -7.38
C GLN A 266 3.45 5.99 -8.30
N PHE A 267 2.64 5.77 -9.34
CA PHE A 267 2.17 6.80 -10.27
C PHE A 267 0.73 7.25 -9.97
N THR A 268 0.24 6.98 -8.77
CA THR A 268 -1.10 7.33 -8.32
C THR A 268 -1.05 8.16 -7.04
N ASP A 269 -2.13 8.88 -6.74
CA ASP A 269 -2.45 9.22 -5.35
C ASP A 269 -3.28 8.11 -4.77
N PHE A 270 -2.90 7.65 -3.58
CA PHE A 270 -3.57 6.53 -2.94
C PHE A 270 -4.05 6.92 -1.55
N VAL A 271 -5.37 7.03 -1.40
CA VAL A 271 -6.00 7.42 -0.14
C VAL A 271 -6.82 6.25 0.40
N ILE A 272 -6.61 5.88 1.66
CA ILE A 272 -7.31 4.78 2.33
C ILE A 272 -7.92 5.30 3.63
N ASP A 273 -9.22 5.07 3.81
CA ASP A 273 -9.87 5.18 5.11
C ASP A 273 -9.78 3.82 5.80
N TYR A 274 -8.99 3.72 6.88
CA TYR A 274 -8.74 2.45 7.56
C TYR A 274 -9.90 1.99 8.43
N ASP A 275 -10.85 2.87 8.80
CA ASP A 275 -12.05 2.47 9.52
C ASP A 275 -13.01 1.75 8.59
N SER A 276 -13.44 2.43 7.52
CA SER A 276 -14.35 1.84 6.53
C SER A 276 -13.66 0.74 5.70
N GLY A 277 -12.35 0.88 5.46
CA GLY A 277 -11.59 0.09 4.50
C GLY A 277 -11.79 0.52 3.05
N ASP A 278 -12.54 1.60 2.80
CA ASP A 278 -12.72 2.16 1.47
C ASP A 278 -11.44 2.90 1.04
N PHE A 279 -11.13 2.86 -0.25
CA PHE A 279 -9.98 3.57 -0.79
C PHE A 279 -10.26 4.24 -2.13
N GLN A 280 -9.39 5.19 -2.47
CA GLN A 280 -9.37 5.95 -3.70
C GLN A 280 -8.01 5.87 -4.33
N ILE A 281 -8.00 5.66 -5.64
CA ILE A 281 -6.82 5.76 -6.46
C ILE A 281 -7.10 6.87 -7.47
N THR A 282 -6.14 7.78 -7.64
CA THR A 282 -6.19 8.77 -8.72
C THR A 282 -4.94 8.63 -9.55
N GLY A 283 -5.09 8.22 -10.80
CA GLY A 283 -3.97 8.15 -11.73
C GLY A 283 -3.39 9.55 -12.00
N ARG A 284 -2.06 9.68 -11.95
CA ARG A 284 -1.34 10.90 -12.37
C ARG A 284 -0.54 10.65 -13.65
N ASP A 285 -0.32 11.73 -14.43
CA ASP A 285 0.54 11.76 -15.62
C ASP A 285 0.45 10.51 -16.53
N ALA A 286 1.44 9.60 -16.40
CA ALA A 286 1.63 8.40 -17.23
C ALA A 286 0.48 7.38 -17.15
N LEU A 287 -0.40 7.53 -16.16
CA LEU A 287 -1.55 6.69 -15.88
C LEU A 287 -2.88 7.42 -16.06
N ALA A 288 -2.90 8.66 -16.56
CA ALA A 288 -4.15 9.35 -16.85
C ALA A 288 -4.62 9.07 -18.30
N CYS A 289 -5.87 8.64 -18.44
CA CYS A 289 -6.68 8.82 -19.64
C CYS A 289 -7.71 9.92 -19.34
#